data_AF-A0A7X5N559-F1
#
_entry.id   AF-A0A7X5N559-F1
#
_cell.length_a   1.000
_cell.length_b   1.000
_cell.length_c   1.000
_cell.angle_alpha   90.00
_cell.angle_beta   90.00
_cell.angle_gamma   90.00
#
_symmetry.space_group_name_H-M   'P 1'
#
loop_
_entity.id
_entity.type
_entity.pdbx_description
1 polymer ?
#
loop_
_entity_poly.entity_id
_entity_poly.type
_entity_poly.pdbx_seq_one_letter_code
_entity_poly.pdbx_strand_id
1 'polypeptide(L)' 'ELEAFARDELGLDELQAWDLAYASEKLKQARYSFSEQEVKQYFTEPKVLAGLFDVIHSLYGLTVKPDRAPVWHADVR' A
#
# COMPACT_ATOMS: atom_id res chain seq x y z
N GLU A 1 16.47 17.16 0.07
CA GLU A 1 15.69 16.87 1.29
C GLU A 1 15.87 15.43 1.74
N LEU A 2 15.49 14.45 0.91
CA LEU A 2 15.71 13.03 1.21
C LEU A 2 17.19 12.69 1.47
N GLU A 3 18.12 13.20 0.66
CA GLU A 3 19.57 13.02 0.88
C GLU A 3 20.07 13.65 2.18
N ALA A 4 19.53 14.80 2.57
CA ALA A 4 19.90 15.46 3.82
C ALA A 4 19.42 14.64 5.01
N PHE A 5 18.15 14.20 4.99
CA PHE A 5 17.62 13.28 5.98
C PHE A 5 18.39 11.94 6.03
N ALA A 6 18.75 11.38 4.88
CA ALA A 6 19.50 10.13 4.81
C ALA A 6 20.88 10.26 5.45
N ARG A 7 21.58 11.37 5.23
CA ARG A 7 22.87 11.65 5.86
C ARG A 7 22.74 11.94 7.35
N ASP A 8 21.84 12.84 7.72
CA ASP A 8 21.76 13.37 9.09
C ASP A 8 21.12 12.38 10.07
N GLU A 9 20.12 11.59 9.63
CA GLU A 9 19.32 10.70 10.50
C GLU A 9 19.57 9.21 10.25
N LEU A 10 20.02 8.82 9.04
CA LEU A 10 20.25 7.41 8.69
C LEU A 10 21.74 7.06 8.52
N GLY A 11 22.65 8.04 8.60
CA GLY A 11 24.09 7.85 8.42
C GLY A 11 24.48 7.40 7.01
N LEU A 12 23.64 7.69 6.01
CA LEU A 12 23.91 7.40 4.60
C LEU A 12 24.60 8.61 3.96
N ASP A 13 25.92 8.58 3.90
CA ASP A 13 26.73 9.68 3.35
C ASP A 13 26.38 10.02 1.89
N GLU A 14 26.16 8.97 1.09
CA GLU A 14 25.69 9.04 -0.30
C GLU A 14 24.49 8.11 -0.49
N LEU A 15 23.37 8.68 -0.93
CA LEU A 15 22.12 7.93 -1.13
C LEU A 15 22.15 7.21 -2.48
N GLN A 16 22.07 5.88 -2.46
CA GLN A 16 22.05 5.08 -3.68
C GLN A 16 20.62 4.73 -4.11
N ALA A 17 20.46 4.26 -5.36
CA ALA A 17 19.15 3.97 -5.93
C ALA A 17 18.34 2.92 -5.12
N TRP A 18 19.01 1.94 -4.50
CA TRP A 18 18.36 0.94 -3.65
C TRP A 18 17.96 1.47 -2.27
N ASP A 19 18.58 2.55 -1.79
CA ASP A 19 18.28 3.17 -0.50
C ASP A 19 17.02 4.04 -0.56
N LEU A 20 16.59 4.42 -1.76
CA LEU A 20 15.47 5.36 -1.99
C LEU A 20 14.19 4.93 -1.27
N ALA A 21 13.78 3.66 -1.41
CA ALA A 21 12.56 3.17 -0.78
C ALA A 21 12.66 3.22 0.75
N TYR A 22 13.79 2.75 1.30
CA TYR A 22 14.02 2.73 2.74
C TYR A 22 14.07 4.13 3.34
N ALA A 23 14.88 5.02 2.77
CA ALA A 23 15.02 6.39 3.25
C ALA A 23 13.72 7.18 3.12
N SER A 24 12.95 6.97 2.05
CA SER A 24 11.65 7.62 1.84
C SER A 24 10.63 7.21 2.90
N GLU A 25 10.57 5.91 3.23
CA GLU A 25 9.70 5.42 4.30
C GLU A 25 10.08 6.01 5.65
N LYS A 26 11.38 6.06 5.97
CA LYS A 26 11.86 6.67 7.22
C LYS A 26 11.56 8.16 7.31
N LEU A 27 11.71 8.90 6.21
CA LEU A 27 11.37 10.32 6.16
C LEU A 27 9.87 10.55 6.35
N LYS A 28 9.01 9.75 5.69
CA LYS A 28 7.56 9.81 5.89
C LYS A 28 7.18 9.52 7.34
N GLN A 29 7.78 8.49 7.94
CA GLN A 29 7.52 8.11 9.33
C GLN A 29 7.91 9.22 10.29
N ALA A 30 9.09 9.83 10.11
CA ALA A 30 9.55 10.95 10.94
C ALA A 30 8.64 12.18 10.83
N ARG A 31 8.10 12.46 9.63
CA ARG A 31 7.26 13.65 9.39
C ARG A 31 5.82 13.51 9.85
N TYR A 32 5.23 12.35 9.61
CA TYR A 32 3.79 12.16 9.74
C TYR A 32 3.43 11.23 10.90
N SER A 33 4.43 10.73 11.66
CA SER A 33 4.26 9.65 12.65
C SER A 33 3.46 8.48 12.07
N PHE A 34 3.68 8.21 10.79
CA PHE A 34 2.87 7.31 9.96
C PHE A 34 3.74 6.15 9.49
N SER A 35 3.29 4.92 9.72
CA SER A 35 4.00 3.71 9.30
C SER A 35 3.17 2.94 8.28
N GLU A 36 3.68 2.74 7.06
CA GLU A 36 3.01 1.92 6.05
C GLU A 36 2.76 0.48 6.55
N GLN A 37 3.64 -0.04 7.40
CA GLN A 37 3.48 -1.35 8.02
C GLN A 37 2.30 -1.40 9.00
N GLU A 38 2.07 -0.34 9.78
CA GLU A 38 0.90 -0.22 10.65
C GLU A 38 -0.39 0.00 9.87
N VAL A 39 -0.31 0.52 8.64
CA VAL A 39 -1.49 0.73 7.79
C VAL A 39 -1.89 -0.55 7.07
N LYS A 40 -0.92 -1.37 6.66
CA LYS A 40 -1.14 -2.63 5.94
C LYS A 40 -2.11 -3.59 6.64
N GLN A 41 -2.14 -3.61 7.97
CA GLN A 41 -3.10 -4.43 8.75
C GLN A 41 -4.57 -4.02 8.56
N TYR A 42 -4.84 -2.77 8.15
CA TYR A 42 -6.20 -2.30 7.90
C TYR A 42 -6.67 -2.59 6.47
N PHE A 43 -5.74 -2.77 5.53
CA PHE A 43 -5.99 -3.04 4.12
C PHE A 43 -5.93 -4.54 3.78
N THR A 44 -6.77 -5.35 4.43
CA THR A 44 -6.90 -6.76 4.06
C THR A 44 -7.64 -6.91 2.74
N GLU A 45 -7.22 -7.86 1.89
CA GLU A 45 -7.83 -8.12 0.58
C GLU A 45 -9.38 -8.19 0.63
N PRO A 46 -10.02 -8.94 1.56
CA PRO A 46 -11.48 -8.99 1.62
C PRO A 46 -12.14 -7.64 1.90
N LYS A 47 -11.53 -6.81 2.76
CA LYS A 47 -12.05 -5.47 3.09
C LYS A 47 -11.90 -4.50 1.93
N VAL A 48 -10.76 -4.57 1.22
CA VAL A 48 -10.50 -3.74 0.04
C VAL A 48 -11.48 -4.06 -1.08
N LEU A 49 -11.69 -5.35 -1.36
CA LEU A 49 -12.65 -5.78 -2.38
C LEU A 49 -14.10 -5.39 -2.02
N ALA A 50 -14.50 -5.55 -0.76
CA ALA A 50 -15.81 -5.11 -0.29
C ALA A 50 -16.01 -3.60 -0.50
N GLY A 51 -15.05 -2.77 -0.06
CA GLY A 51 -15.10 -1.32 -0.24
C GLY A 51 -15.14 -0.90 -1.71
N LEU A 52 -14.40 -1.59 -2.58
CA LEU A 52 -14.45 -1.36 -4.02
C LEU A 52 -15.86 -1.62 -4.59
N PHE A 53 -16.49 -2.73 -4.22
CA PHE A 53 -17.85 -3.05 -4.67
C PHE A 53 -18.89 -2.06 -4.13
N ASP A 54 -18.73 -1.59 -2.90
CA ASP A 54 -19.60 -0.56 -2.32
C ASP A 54 -19.51 0.76 -3.10
N VAL A 55 -18.29 1.17 -3.51
CA VAL A 55 -18.08 2.35 -4.35
C VAL A 55 -18.76 2.18 -5.72
N ILE A 56 -18.59 1.02 -6.36
CA ILE A 56 -19.24 0.71 -7.65
C ILE A 56 -20.77 0.78 -7.51
N HIS A 57 -21.31 0.18 -6.46
CA HIS A 57 -22.74 0.23 -6.19
C HIS A 57 -23.22 1.66 -5.95
N SER A 58 -22.49 2.46 -5.17
CA SER A 58 -22.85 3.85 -4.87
C SER A 58 -22.81 4.75 -6.10
N LEU A 59 -21.87 4.53 -7.02
CA LEU A 59 -21.71 5.39 -8.21
C LEU A 59 -22.60 4.96 -9.37
N TYR A 60 -22.81 3.65 -9.55
CA TYR A 60 -23.42 3.09 -10.75
C TYR A 60 -24.66 2.24 -10.50
N GLY A 61 -25.03 2.00 -9.24
CA GLY A 61 -26.17 1.14 -8.88
C GLY A 61 -25.98 -0.34 -9.23
N LEU A 62 -24.74 -0.78 -9.50
CA LEU A 62 -24.42 -2.15 -9.89
C LEU A 62 -24.12 -3.01 -8.66
N THR A 63 -24.64 -4.24 -8.63
CA THR A 63 -24.32 -5.22 -7.59
C THR A 63 -23.41 -6.30 -8.16
N VAL A 64 -22.19 -6.41 -7.62
CA VAL A 64 -21.25 -7.49 -7.96
C VAL A 64 -21.52 -8.68 -7.04
N LYS A 65 -21.56 -9.88 -7.63
CA LYS A 65 -21.75 -11.14 -6.90
C LYS A 65 -20.66 -12.14 -7.29
N PRO A 66 -20.19 -12.99 -6.35
CA PRO A 66 -19.29 -14.08 -6.68
C PRO A 66 -19.92 -15.04 -7.68
N ASP A 67 -19.13 -15.52 -8.63
CA ASP A 67 -19.52 -16.53 -9.61
C ASP A 67 -18.42 -17.60 -9.74
N ARG A 68 -18.72 -18.72 -10.40
CA ARG A 68 -17.76 -19.82 -10.60
C ARG A 68 -17.68 -20.19 -12.07
N ALA A 69 -16.47 -20.16 -12.60
CA ALA A 69 -16.12 -20.61 -13.94
C ALA A 69 -14.86 -21.50 -13.89
N PRO A 70 -14.53 -22.25 -14.96
CA PRO A 70 -13.24 -22.92 -15.05
C PRO A 70 -12.09 -21.92 -14.91
N VAL A 71 -11.20 -22.15 -13.94
CA VAL A 71 -10.06 -21.29 -13.64
C VAL A 71 -8.75 -22.02 -13.91
N TRP A 72 -7.71 -21.24 -14.21
CA TRP A 72 -6.36 -21.74 -14.51
C TRP A 72 -5.47 -21.91 -13.27
N HIS A 73 -5.87 -21.37 -12.12
CA HIS A 73 -5.16 -21.47 -10.85
C HIS A 73 -6.11 -21.44 -9.64
N ALA A 74 -5.72 -22.05 -8.52
CA ALA A 74 -6.55 -22.20 -7.33
C ALA A 74 -6.85 -20.87 -6.61
N ASP A 75 -5.97 -19.88 -6.75
CA ASP A 75 -6.13 -18.55 -6.13
C ASP A 75 -7.05 -17.61 -6.92
N VAL A 76 -7.52 -18.01 -8.10
CA VAL A 76 -8.45 -17.19 -8.90
C VAL A 76 -9.83 -17.22 -8.25
N ARG A 77 -10.41 -16.04 -8.05
CA ARG A 77 -11.72 -15.80 -7.46
C ARG A 77 -12.60 -14.98 -8.39
#